data_AF-A0A6G3D4X2-F1
#
_entry.id   AF-A0A6G3D4X2-F1
#
_cell.length_a   1.000
_cell.length_b   1.000
_cell.length_c   1.000
_cell.angle_alpha   90.00
_cell.angle_beta   90.00
_cell.angle_gamma   90.00
#
_symmetry.space_group_name_H-M   'P 1'
#
loop_
_entity.id
_entity.type
_entity.pdbx_description
1 polymer ?
#
loop_
_entity_poly.entity_id
_entity_poly.type
_entity_poly.pdbx_seq_one_letter_code
_entity_poly.pdbx_strand_id
1 'polypeptide(L)' 'MALIALAADKGSPGVTTAAVALAAVWPRRVLLAETDPAGGDLVYRSAAAHGGPLNPNTGMLSIAATARRGLVPDQLWDH' A
#
# COMPACT_ATOMS: atom_id res chain seq x y z
N MET A 1 12.07 -9.53 10.07
CA MET A 1 11.29 -8.73 9.09
C MET A 1 11.25 -7.30 9.60
N ALA A 2 11.39 -6.29 8.74
CA ALA A 2 11.39 -4.89 9.15
C ALA A 2 10.08 -4.22 8.72
N LEU A 3 9.45 -3.50 9.64
CA LEU A 3 8.33 -2.59 9.38
C LEU A 3 8.89 -1.15 9.40
N ILE A 4 8.66 -0.40 8.34
CA ILE A 4 9.08 1.00 8.21
C ILE A 4 7.82 1.84 8.10
N ALA A 5 7.62 2.74 9.06
CA ALA A 5 6.51 3.69 9.05
C ALA A 5 7.03 5.07 8.61
N LEU A 6 6.44 5.60 7.54
CA LEU A 6 6.69 6.97 7.08
C LEU A 6 5.44 7.80 7.40
N ALA A 7 5.62 8.85 8.19
CA ALA A 7 4.53 9.73 8.61
C ALA A 7 4.97 11.19 8.51
N ALA A 8 4.03 12.07 8.20
CA ALA A 8 4.21 13.51 8.16
C ALA A 8 2.92 14.21 8.63
N ASP A 9 3.05 15.45 9.09
CA ASP A 9 1.92 16.29 9.51
C ASP A 9 1.33 17.09 8.32
N LYS A 10 0.13 17.66 8.50
CA LYS A 10 -0.57 18.60 7.61
C LYS A 10 -0.82 18.13 6.16
N GLY A 11 -1.11 16.85 5.95
CA GLY A 11 -1.44 16.34 4.60
C GLY A 11 -0.29 16.52 3.62
N SER A 12 0.95 16.34 4.08
CA SER A 12 2.16 16.52 3.28
C SER A 12 2.28 15.47 2.17
N PRO A 13 2.03 15.80 0.88
CA PRO A 13 2.08 14.82 -0.22
C PRO A 13 3.48 14.23 -0.45
N GLY A 14 4.51 14.86 0.13
CA GLY A 14 5.89 14.37 0.06
C GLY A 14 6.08 13.02 0.75
N VAL A 15 5.32 12.71 1.81
CA VAL A 15 5.46 11.43 2.53
C VAL A 15 4.99 10.26 1.67
N THR A 16 3.84 10.40 1.00
CA THR A 16 3.31 9.39 0.07
C THR A 16 4.27 9.17 -1.08
N THR A 17 4.79 10.26 -1.66
CA THR A 17 5.77 10.19 -2.76
C THR A 17 7.05 9.47 -2.33
N ALA A 18 7.60 9.83 -1.17
CA ALA A 18 8.80 9.19 -0.63
C ALA A 18 8.57 7.70 -0.35
N ALA A 19 7.40 7.33 0.19
CA ALA A 19 7.04 5.94 0.45
C ALA A 19 6.95 5.11 -0.84
N VAL A 20 6.31 5.64 -1.89
CA VAL A 20 6.23 4.99 -3.21
C VAL A 20 7.62 4.85 -3.83
N ALA A 21 8.42 5.92 -3.84
CA ALA A 21 9.77 5.88 -4.40
C ALA A 21 10.64 4.85 -3.65
N LEU A 22 10.56 4.82 -2.32
CA LEU A 22 11.29 3.87 -1.49
C LEU A 22 10.89 2.42 -1.80
N ALA A 23 9.60 2.16 -1.95
CA ALA A 23 9.09 0.83 -2.31
C ALA A 23 9.56 0.41 -3.72
N ALA A 24 9.57 1.33 -4.68
CA ALA A 24 9.97 1.07 -6.06
C ALA A 24 11.46 0.73 -6.21
N VAL A 25 12.34 1.33 -5.38
CA VAL A 25 13.79 1.12 -5.44
C VAL A 25 14.29 0.10 -4.42
N TRP A 26 13.39 -0.53 -3.65
CA TRP A 26 13.81 -1.46 -2.60
C TRP A 26 14.48 -2.70 -3.20
N PRO A 27 15.62 -3.17 -2.67
CA PRO A 27 16.42 -4.24 -3.29
C PRO A 27 15.75 -5.63 -3.25
N ARG A 28 14.63 -5.76 -2.55
CA ARG A 28 13.83 -6.98 -2.43
C ARG A 28 12.35 -6.62 -2.49
N ARG A 29 11.50 -7.60 -2.77
CA ARG A 29 10.05 -7.42 -2.77
C ARG A 29 9.56 -6.87 -1.42
N VAL A 30 8.71 -5.86 -1.48
CA VAL A 30 8.10 -5.17 -0.33
C VAL A 30 6.61 -4.92 -0.57
N LEU A 31 5.86 -4.78 0.52
CA LEU A 31 4.49 -4.29 0.53
C LEU A 31 4.52 -2.82 0.94
N LEU A 32 3.77 -1.99 0.23
CA LEU A 32 3.48 -0.62 0.62
C LEU A 32 2.01 -0.54 1.02
N ALA A 33 1.76 -0.14 2.26
CA ALA A 33 0.40 0.05 2.78
C ALA A 33 0.13 1.54 2.95
N GLU A 34 -0.94 2.02 2.33
CA GLU A 34 -1.49 3.35 2.62
C GLU A 34 -2.32 3.27 3.90
N THR A 35 -1.84 3.92 4.96
CA THR A 35 -2.52 3.93 6.27
C THR A 35 -3.05 5.32 6.65
N ASP A 36 -3.10 6.24 5.69
CA ASP A 36 -3.79 7.52 5.86
C ASP A 36 -5.31 7.31 5.73
N PRO A 37 -6.12 7.69 6.73
CA PRO A 37 -7.58 7.58 6.66
C PRO A 37 -8.22 8.35 5.50
N ALA A 38 -7.58 9.42 5.00
CA ALA A 38 -8.05 10.13 3.82
C ALA A 38 -7.95 9.24 2.57
N GLY A 39 -6.83 8.49 2.45
CA GLY A 39 -6.58 7.46 1.45
C GLY A 39 -6.69 7.90 -0.02
N GLY A 40 -6.54 6.92 -0.91
CA GLY A 40 -6.83 7.06 -2.34
C GLY A 40 -5.67 7.58 -3.19
N ASP A 41 -4.56 8.04 -2.61
CA ASP A 41 -3.43 8.52 -3.41
C ASP A 41 -2.83 7.38 -4.24
N LEU A 42 -2.67 6.19 -3.67
CA LEU A 42 -2.07 5.07 -4.41
C LEU A 42 -2.95 4.61 -5.57
N VAL A 43 -4.26 4.41 -5.35
CA VAL A 43 -5.18 3.85 -6.36
C VAL A 43 -5.36 4.78 -7.56
N TYR A 44 -5.28 6.10 -7.35
CA TYR A 44 -5.47 7.08 -8.41
C TYR A 44 -4.17 7.56 -9.07
N ARG A 45 -3.02 7.44 -8.39
CA ARG A 45 -1.73 7.93 -8.92
C ARG A 45 -0.81 6.82 -9.45
N SER A 46 -1.15 5.55 -9.21
CA SER A 46 -0.32 4.41 -9.62
C SER A 46 -0.99 3.57 -10.69
N ALA A 47 -0.18 2.95 -11.54
CA ALA A 47 -0.63 1.98 -12.53
C ALA A 47 -0.27 0.55 -12.08
N ALA A 48 -1.14 -0.39 -12.41
CA ALA A 48 -0.83 -1.81 -12.32
C ALA A 48 0.28 -2.19 -13.31
N ALA A 49 0.89 -3.36 -13.12
CA ALA A 49 1.97 -3.85 -13.99
C ALA A 49 1.56 -3.97 -15.48
N HIS A 50 0.27 -4.15 -15.76
CA HIS A 50 -0.28 -4.16 -17.12
C HIS A 50 -0.56 -2.75 -17.70
N GLY A 51 -0.12 -1.68 -17.02
CA GLY A 51 -0.28 -0.29 -17.46
C GLY A 51 -1.68 0.31 -17.29
N GLY A 52 -2.61 -0.43 -16.67
CA GLY A 52 -3.97 0.02 -16.38
C GLY A 52 -4.13 0.49 -14.93
N PRO A 53 -5.34 0.89 -14.51
CA PRO A 53 -5.59 1.29 -13.12
C PRO A 53 -5.39 0.11 -12.16
N LEU A 54 -5.05 0.42 -10.90
CA LEU A 54 -5.07 -0.56 -9.83
C LEU A 54 -6.50 -1.07 -9.59
N ASN A 55 -6.64 -2.32 -9.12
CA ASN A 55 -7.94 -2.87 -8.76
C ASN A 55 -8.45 -2.22 -7.46
N PRO A 56 -9.53 -1.42 -7.49
CA PRO A 56 -10.01 -0.71 -6.31
C PRO A 56 -10.62 -1.64 -5.23
N ASN A 57 -10.89 -2.90 -5.57
CA ASN A 57 -11.42 -3.90 -4.63
C ASN A 57 -10.30 -4.66 -3.88
N THR A 58 -9.04 -4.37 -4.19
CA THR A 58 -7.84 -5.05 -3.67
C THR A 58 -7.02 -3.99 -2.91
N GLY A 59 -6.75 -4.22 -1.63
CA GLY A 59 -6.02 -3.28 -0.76
C GLY A 59 -6.41 -3.43 0.72
N MET A 60 -6.29 -2.32 1.47
CA MET A 60 -6.50 -2.29 2.93
C MET A 60 -7.89 -2.75 3.40
N LEU A 61 -8.94 -2.55 2.61
CA LEU A 61 -10.28 -3.00 2.96
C LEU A 61 -10.46 -4.50 2.75
N SER A 62 -9.93 -5.06 1.66
CA SER A 62 -10.07 -6.50 1.40
C SER A 62 -9.22 -7.34 2.36
N ILE A 63 -8.01 -6.88 2.70
CA ILE A 63 -7.21 -7.52 3.75
C ILE A 63 -7.87 -7.45 5.13
N ALA A 64 -8.47 -6.30 5.50
CA ALA A 64 -9.21 -6.18 6.75
C ALA A 64 -10.41 -7.14 6.78
N ALA A 65 -11.11 -7.30 5.65
CA ALA A 65 -12.20 -8.26 5.54
C ALA A 65 -11.73 -9.71 5.74
N THR A 66 -10.60 -10.11 5.15
CA THR A 66 -9.98 -11.43 5.34
C THR A 66 -9.54 -11.64 6.78
N ALA A 67 -8.87 -10.64 7.39
CA ALA A 67 -8.34 -10.73 8.74
C ALA A 67 -9.40 -11.04 9.81
N ARG A 68 -10.67 -10.70 9.58
CA ARG A 68 -11.79 -11.07 10.47
C ARG A 68 -11.97 -12.58 10.64
N ARG A 69 -11.47 -13.40 9.70
CA ARG A 69 -11.55 -14.87 9.74
C ARG A 69 -10.19 -15.52 10.04
N GLY A 70 -9.18 -14.71 10.40
CA GLY A 70 -7.79 -15.13 10.46
C GLY A 70 -7.06 -14.81 9.15
N LEU A 71 -5.83 -14.31 9.28
CA LEU A 71 -4.96 -13.95 8.16
C LEU A 71 -3.64 -14.71 8.33
N VAL A 72 -3.18 -15.35 7.27
CA VAL A 72 -1.81 -15.89 7.22
C VAL A 72 -0.90 -14.94 6.43
N PRO A 73 0.40 -14.85 6.77
CA PRO A 73 1.29 -13.86 6.16
C PRO A 73 1.37 -13.89 4.63
N ASP A 74 1.25 -15.06 4.00
CA ASP A 74 1.34 -15.18 2.54
C ASP A 74 0.12 -14.59 1.82
N GLN A 75 -1.05 -14.54 2.48
CA GLN A 75 -2.27 -13.94 1.92
C GLN A 75 -2.15 -12.42 1.76
N LEU A 76 -1.17 -11.78 2.39
CA LEU A 76 -0.93 -10.33 2.21
C LEU A 76 -0.72 -9.96 0.73
N TRP A 77 -0.21 -10.88 -0.08
CA TRP A 77 0.08 -10.63 -1.49
C TRP A 77 -1.14 -10.80 -2.41
N ASP A 78 -2.25 -11.29 -1.89
CA ASP A 78 -3.52 -11.43 -2.61
C ASP A 78 -4.40 -10.14 -2.49
N HIS A 79 -3.90 -9.15 -1.73
CA HIS A 79 -4.55 -7.89 -1.38
C HIS A 79 -3.72 -6.70 -1.85
#